data_AF-A0A7C3QAD8-F1
#
_entry.id   AF-A0A7C3QAD8-F1
#
_cell.length_a   1.000
_cell.length_b   1.000
_cell.length_c   1.000
_cell.angle_alpha   90.00
_cell.angle_beta   90.00
_cell.angle_gamma   90.00
#
_symmetry.space_group_name_H-M   'P 1'
#
loop_
_entity.id
_entity.type
_entity.pdbx_description
1 polymer ?
#
loop_
_entity_poly.entity_id
_entity_poly.type
_entity_poly.pdbx_seq_one_letter_code
_entity_poly.pdbx_strand_id
1 'polypeptide(L)' 'MRELKKRTGVIVTAIFLAAALTAGVAVAKTLKCTVETVKSGVVTINCGDKADQLKPGDKIKVRPVVKRRAVEGC' A
#
# COMPACT_ATOMS: atom_id res chain seq x y z
N MET A 1 44.66 -15.98 -11.95
CA MET A 1 43.35 -16.67 -11.74
C MET A 1 42.60 -16.22 -10.48
N ARG A 2 43.26 -15.91 -9.33
CA ARG A 2 42.58 -15.47 -8.09
C ARG A 2 41.90 -14.10 -8.18
N GLU A 3 42.51 -13.15 -8.91
CA GLU A 3 41.99 -11.78 -9.06
C GLU A 3 40.71 -11.70 -9.91
N LEU A 4 40.55 -12.60 -10.89
CA LEU A 4 39.35 -12.65 -11.73
C LEU A 4 38.13 -13.10 -10.92
N LYS A 5 38.29 -14.11 -10.04
CA LYS A 5 37.21 -14.67 -9.21
C LYS A 5 36.70 -13.71 -8.13
N LYS A 6 37.58 -12.84 -7.59
CA LYS A 6 37.19 -11.76 -6.67
C LYS A 6 36.35 -10.69 -7.37
N ARG A 7 36.70 -10.32 -8.60
CA ARG A 7 35.95 -9.33 -9.40
C ARG A 7 34.59 -9.89 -9.84
N THR A 8 34.52 -11.15 -10.25
CA THR A 8 33.25 -11.79 -10.63
C THR A 8 32.29 -11.88 -9.44
N GLY A 9 32.78 -12.18 -8.23
CA GLY A 9 31.95 -12.21 -7.01
C GLY A 9 31.32 -10.85 -6.70
N VAL A 10 32.12 -9.78 -6.74
CA VAL A 10 31.63 -8.40 -6.51
C VAL A 10 30.61 -7.97 -7.56
N ILE A 11 30.85 -8.31 -8.83
CA ILE A 11 29.93 -7.97 -9.93
C ILE A 11 28.61 -8.72 -9.80
N VAL A 12 28.63 -10.01 -9.46
CA VAL A 12 27.41 -10.81 -9.27
C VAL A 12 26.59 -10.27 -8.09
N THR A 13 27.21 -9.93 -6.96
CA THR A 13 26.49 -9.34 -5.81
C THR A 13 25.86 -7.98 -6.15
N ALA A 14 26.55 -7.14 -6.93
CA ALA A 14 26.02 -5.83 -7.35
C ALA A 14 24.80 -5.96 -8.28
N ILE A 15 24.80 -6.95 -9.19
CA ILE A 15 23.67 -7.20 -10.09
C ILE A 15 22.44 -7.71 -9.32
N PHE A 16 22.63 -8.57 -8.31
CA PHE A 16 21.52 -9.04 -7.46
C PHE A 16 20.90 -7.91 -6.62
N LEU A 17 21.71 -6.98 -6.09
CA LEU A 17 21.20 -5.83 -5.35
C LEU A 17 20.41 -4.85 -6.24
N ALA A 18 20.87 -4.63 -7.47
CA ALA A 18 20.18 -3.77 -8.43
C ALA A 18 18.82 -4.33 -8.85
N ALA A 19 18.69 -5.66 -8.99
CA ALA A 19 17.43 -6.32 -9.32
C ALA A 19 16.39 -6.27 -8.19
N ALA A 20 16.82 -6.15 -6.93
CA ALA A 20 15.90 -6.03 -5.79
C ALA A 20 15.23 -4.65 -5.70
N LEU A 21 15.87 -3.60 -6.24
CA LEU A 21 15.37 -2.22 -6.21
C LEU A 21 14.30 -1.94 -7.27
N THR A 22 14.20 -2.78 -8.31
CA THR A 22 13.17 -2.63 -9.35
C THR A 22 11.78 -3.15 -8.94
N ALA A 23 11.68 -3.88 -7.83
CA ALA A 23 10.40 -4.22 -7.22
C ALA A 23 9.91 -3.03 -6.38
N GLY A 24 9.41 -2.00 -7.06
CA GLY A 24 8.82 -0.83 -6.40
C GLY A 24 7.70 -1.26 -5.45
N VAL A 25 7.92 -1.10 -4.15
CA VAL A 25 6.85 -1.22 -3.14
C VAL A 25 5.86 -0.07 -3.36
N ALA A 26 4.76 -0.36 -4.04
CA ALA A 26 3.65 0.56 -4.17
C ALA A 26 3.01 0.75 -2.79
N VAL A 27 3.41 1.81 -2.08
CA VAL A 27 2.77 2.21 -0.83
C VAL A 27 1.38 2.76 -1.18
N ALA A 28 0.35 1.94 -1.03
CA ALA A 28 -1.03 2.37 -1.23
C ALA A 28 -1.39 3.45 -0.21
N LYS A 29 -1.63 4.69 -0.68
CA LYS A 29 -2.14 5.77 0.16
C LYS A 29 -3.50 5.37 0.74
N THR A 30 -3.61 5.43 2.06
CA THR A 30 -4.87 5.21 2.77
C THR A 30 -5.49 6.56 3.12
N LEU A 31 -6.72 6.79 2.68
CA LEU A 31 -7.53 7.96 3.07
C LEU A 31 -8.46 7.56 4.22
N LYS A 32 -8.54 8.41 5.24
CA LYS A 32 -9.55 8.29 6.29
C LYS A 32 -10.73 9.14 5.87
N CYS A 33 -11.90 8.52 5.72
CA CYS A 33 -13.13 9.19 5.33
C CYS A 33 -14.24 8.79 6.29
N THR A 34 -15.23 9.67 6.45
CA THR A 34 -16.44 9.40 7.24
C THR A 34 -17.57 9.05 6.29
N VAL A 35 -18.32 7.99 6.59
CA VAL A 35 -19.55 7.69 5.86
C VAL A 35 -20.64 8.60 6.40
N GLU A 36 -21.22 9.44 5.55
CA GLU A 36 -22.29 10.36 5.93
C GLU A 36 -23.66 9.71 5.74
N THR A 37 -23.88 9.09 4.57
CA THR A 37 -25.14 8.43 4.25
C THR A 37 -24.93 7.16 3.44
N VAL A 38 -25.80 6.18 3.68
CA VAL A 38 -25.93 4.97 2.87
C VAL A 38 -27.39 4.88 2.45
N LYS A 39 -27.66 5.01 1.15
CA LYS A 39 -29.02 4.98 0.61
C LYS A 39 -29.03 4.26 -0.72
N SER A 40 -29.93 3.28 -0.86
CA SER A 40 -30.22 2.60 -2.13
C SER A 40 -28.97 2.12 -2.90
N GLY A 41 -27.99 1.55 -2.17
CA GLY A 41 -26.73 1.05 -2.77
C GLY A 41 -25.68 2.12 -3.07
N VAL A 42 -25.96 3.39 -2.81
CA VAL A 42 -25.00 4.49 -2.91
C VAL A 42 -24.48 4.85 -1.52
N VAL A 43 -23.16 5.00 -1.41
CA VAL A 43 -22.47 5.41 -0.18
C VAL A 43 -21.86 6.78 -0.40
N THR A 44 -22.27 7.76 0.39
CA THR A 44 -21.67 9.10 0.41
C THR A 44 -20.60 9.14 1.50
N ILE A 45 -19.34 9.34 1.08
CA ILE A 45 -18.19 9.46 1.97
C ILE A 45 -17.60 10.87 1.90
N ASN A 46 -17.25 11.41 3.06
CA ASN A 46 -16.53 12.66 3.19
C ASN A 46 -15.08 12.37 3.56
N CYS A 47 -14.16 12.69 2.64
CA CYS A 47 -12.72 12.51 2.82
C CYS A 47 -11.98 13.83 3.15
N GLY A 48 -12.72 14.91 3.45
CA GLY A 48 -12.17 16.25 3.68
C GLY A 48 -11.33 16.75 2.50
N ASP A 49 -10.25 17.48 2.81
CA ASP A 49 -9.33 18.11 1.85
C ASP A 49 -8.52 17.12 0.99
N LYS A 50 -8.76 15.81 1.17
CA LYS A 50 -8.09 14.75 0.42
C LYS A 50 -8.99 14.10 -0.62
N ALA A 51 -10.24 14.58 -0.76
CA ALA A 51 -11.18 14.07 -1.75
C ALA A 51 -10.64 14.20 -3.19
N ASP A 52 -9.86 15.24 -3.47
CA ASP A 52 -9.24 15.50 -4.79
C ASP A 52 -8.24 14.41 -5.24
N GLN A 53 -7.85 13.52 -4.34
CA GLN A 53 -7.01 12.36 -4.66
C GLN A 53 -7.80 11.18 -5.24
N LEU A 54 -9.14 11.23 -5.21
CA LEU A 54 -10.02 10.23 -5.80
C LEU A 54 -10.53 10.72 -7.16
N LYS A 55 -10.39 9.89 -8.18
CA LYS A 55 -10.86 10.19 -9.54
C LYS A 55 -12.06 9.31 -9.90
N PRO A 56 -12.96 9.80 -10.77
CA PRO A 56 -14.02 8.96 -11.32
C PRO A 56 -13.43 7.69 -11.96
N GLY A 57 -13.98 6.53 -11.59
CA GLY A 57 -13.51 5.22 -12.07
C GLY A 57 -12.43 4.55 -11.21
N ASP A 58 -11.90 5.23 -10.18
CA ASP A 58 -10.95 4.61 -9.26
C ASP A 58 -11.59 3.42 -8.51
N LYS A 59 -10.91 2.28 -8.55
CA LYS A 59 -11.27 1.11 -7.74
C LYS A 59 -10.68 1.30 -6.34
N ILE A 60 -11.53 1.62 -5.36
CA ILE A 60 -11.11 1.81 -3.97
C ILE A 60 -11.42 0.58 -3.12
N LYS A 61 -10.59 0.33 -2.11
CA LYS A 61 -10.85 -0.68 -1.08
C LYS A 61 -11.32 0.01 0.20
N VAL A 62 -12.58 -0.20 0.56
CA VAL A 62 -13.13 0.29 1.83
C VAL A 62 -12.75 -0.68 2.94
N ARG A 63 -12.10 -0.17 3.99
CA ARG A 63 -11.78 -0.95 5.20
C ARG A 63 -12.43 -0.24 6.39
N PRO A 64 -13.49 -0.81 6.99
CA PRO A 64 -14.03 -0.25 8.22
C PRO A 64 -12.98 -0.34 9.31
N VAL A 65 -12.92 0.68 10.17
CA VAL A 65 -12.09 0.62 11.37
C VAL A 65 -12.74 -0.41 12.29
N VAL A 66 -12.20 -1.62 12.30
CA VAL A 66 -12.57 -2.60 13.31
C VAL A 66 -11.99 -2.07 14.62
N LYS A 67 -12.83 -1.43 15.45
CA LYS A 67 -12.49 -1.28 16.86
C LYS A 67 -12.32 -2.71 17.36
N ARG A 68 -11.08 -3.16 17.57
CA ARG A 68 -10.83 -4.40 18.31
C ARG A 68 -11.50 -4.20 19.66
N ARG A 69 -12.74 -4.69 19.83
CA ARG A 69 -13.25 -4.94 21.17
C ARG A 69 -12.25 -5.96 21.71
N ALA A 70 -11.55 -5.61 22.77
CA ALA A 70 -10.97 -6.64 23.61
C ALA A 70 -12.17 -7.51 23.99
N VAL A 71 -12.26 -8.70 23.40
CA VAL A 71 -13.13 -9.74 23.91
C VAL A 71 -12.38 -10.21 25.15
N GLU A 72 -12.52 -9.46 26.24
CA GLU A 72 -12.18 -10.00 27.56
C GLU A 72 -13.14 -11.16 27.78
N GLY A 73 -12.54 -12.33 27.97
CA GLY A 73 -13.18 -13.62 27.85
C GLY A 73 -14.35 -13.84 28.82
N CYS A 74 -15.15 -14.85 28.47
CA CYS A 74 -15.87 -15.62 29.48
C CYS A 74 -14.87 -16.42 30.32
#